data_AF-A0A956IV95-F1
#
_entry.id   AF-A0A956IV95-F1
#
_cell.length_a   1.000
_cell.length_b   1.000
_cell.length_c   1.000
_cell.angle_alpha   90.00
_cell.angle_beta   90.00
_cell.angle_gamma   90.00
#
_symmetry.space_group_name_H-M   'P 1'
#
loop_
_entity.id
_entity.type
_entity.pdbx_description
1 polymer ?
#
loop_
_entity_poly.entity_id
_entity_poly.type
_entity_poly.pdbx_seq_one_letter_code
_entity_poly.pdbx_strand_id
1 'polypeptide(L)'
;MNLRTAPALQAIAGLALSLSLAACTGGTEDTESTSDTSDTSDSTGADTDGPDASCEGLQLPMLDESSCAPLGTDYTPRDMMSANDGWDACVSDDAAYHLVETTPSSIARAEAYEDIADLLWRNGTPSKEDFTAARDIYAIAEGLGSRLERREDLHYPEIPMSDWDPVVDPDKQCTVGENTTKYPDRCAGPAKLTPIVTDAFAAGQSGEGDPDIHAARIDAAFLWFYYISTYKEANTCATVVAKDCDSSWGYYTGGNGIDGGIALAGLIRAASVESHNRIWDGLLAVRCWRDLTQDMGTYPLLDELPAADQELFAQGWEQLDQALHRGYARMLRARMAKMTEDKCSGAGSATHWAFLQIAGPVLDREAAERGAPEAPSLKALWEMDSPTAQDIADGMAALDAIFPCG
;
A
#
# COMPACT_ATOMS: atom_id res chain seq x y z
N MET A 1 -33.72 21.93 38.01
CA MET A 1 -33.39 22.90 39.08
C MET A 1 -32.19 22.31 39.81
N ASN A 2 -30.96 22.82 39.84
CA ASN A 2 -30.32 24.11 39.56
C ASN A 2 -28.89 23.78 39.06
N LEU A 3 -28.47 24.26 37.89
CA LEU A 3 -27.64 25.47 37.67
C LEU A 3 -26.19 25.38 38.18
N ARG A 4 -25.28 25.27 37.20
CA ARG A 4 -24.02 26.03 36.96
C ARG A 4 -23.04 26.21 38.13
N THR A 5 -21.75 25.93 37.86
CA THR A 5 -20.72 26.93 37.52
C THR A 5 -19.34 26.28 37.25
N ALA A 6 -18.72 26.63 36.12
CA ALA A 6 -17.26 26.84 36.03
C ALA A 6 -17.00 28.32 36.37
N PRO A 7 -15.79 28.77 36.80
CA PRO A 7 -14.72 29.07 35.81
C PRO A 7 -13.25 29.10 36.35
N ALA A 8 -12.35 29.47 35.40
CA ALA A 8 -11.11 30.25 35.52
C ALA A 8 -9.79 29.50 35.83
N LEU A 9 -8.85 29.39 34.88
CA LEU A 9 -7.85 30.38 34.42
C LEU A 9 -6.88 30.88 35.52
N GLN A 10 -5.62 30.45 35.44
CA GLN A 10 -4.46 31.22 35.88
C GLN A 10 -3.23 30.89 35.01
N ALA A 11 -2.77 31.90 34.28
CA ALA A 11 -1.46 31.97 33.66
C ALA A 11 -0.40 32.37 34.71
N ILE A 12 0.89 32.08 34.47
CA ILE A 12 2.05 32.95 34.77
C ILE A 12 3.37 32.34 34.24
N ALA A 13 4.16 33.22 33.61
CA ALA A 13 5.62 33.25 33.36
C ALA A 13 6.26 32.11 32.54
N GLY A 14 7.05 32.35 31.48
CA GLY A 14 7.86 33.52 31.16
C GLY A 14 9.33 33.23 31.42
N LEU A 15 10.05 32.73 30.41
CA LEU A 15 11.51 32.77 30.38
C LEU A 15 11.99 33.06 28.95
N ALA A 16 12.59 34.23 28.78
CA ALA A 16 13.30 34.67 27.60
C ALA A 16 14.82 34.61 27.89
N LEU A 17 15.61 34.13 26.92
CA LEU A 17 17.05 34.37 26.71
C LEU A 17 17.48 33.46 25.54
N SER A 18 18.28 33.80 24.54
CA SER A 18 18.89 35.05 24.07
C SER A 18 19.66 34.66 22.80
N LEU A 19 19.51 35.45 21.73
CA LEU A 19 20.30 35.39 20.50
C LEU A 19 21.78 35.71 20.79
N SER A 20 22.71 35.02 20.10
CA SER A 20 24.10 35.46 19.97
C SER A 20 24.51 35.36 18.51
N LEU A 21 24.60 36.51 17.85
CA LEU A 21 25.33 36.71 16.60
C LEU A 21 26.84 36.78 16.93
N ALA A 22 27.66 36.11 16.13
CA ALA A 22 29.07 36.45 15.98
C ALA A 22 29.40 36.49 14.48
N ALA A 23 29.68 37.69 13.99
CA ALA A 23 30.29 37.95 12.70
C ALA A 23 31.80 38.12 12.90
N CYS A 24 32.61 37.55 12.00
CA CYS A 24 33.98 38.01 11.76
C CYS A 24 34.25 38.05 10.25
N THR A 25 34.79 39.19 9.84
CA THR A 25 35.10 39.66 8.48
C THR A 25 36.60 39.63 8.20
N GLY A 26 36.97 39.44 6.93
CA GLY A 26 38.18 39.96 6.27
C GLY A 26 39.41 39.02 6.27
N GLY A 27 40.17 38.85 5.19
CA GLY A 27 40.17 39.43 3.85
C GLY A 27 41.45 39.00 3.08
N THR A 28 41.38 39.07 1.73
CA THR A 28 42.44 39.40 0.72
C THR A 28 43.78 38.65 0.74
N GLU A 29 44.42 38.21 -0.36
CA GLU A 29 44.67 38.80 -1.69
C GLU A 29 45.33 37.74 -2.64
N ASP A 30 45.09 37.88 -3.95
CA ASP A 30 45.88 37.65 -5.20
C ASP A 30 47.00 36.56 -5.27
N THR A 31 47.36 35.89 -6.39
CA THR A 31 47.39 36.23 -7.82
C THR A 31 47.72 34.96 -8.65
N GLU A 32 47.47 35.04 -9.96
CA GLU A 32 48.28 34.48 -11.08
C GLU A 32 47.90 33.15 -11.77
N SER A 33 47.15 33.32 -12.87
CA SER A 33 47.37 32.81 -14.24
C SER A 33 48.38 31.68 -14.46
N THR A 34 47.89 30.55 -15.00
CA THR A 34 48.51 29.91 -16.17
C THR A 34 47.45 29.31 -17.08
N SER A 35 47.53 29.70 -18.34
CA SER A 35 46.90 29.07 -19.50
C SER A 35 47.52 27.70 -19.77
N ASP A 36 46.71 26.68 -20.06
CA ASP A 36 47.04 25.78 -21.16
C ASP A 36 45.83 25.06 -21.73
N THR A 37 45.91 24.96 -23.05
CA THR A 37 45.01 24.44 -24.07
C THR A 37 45.03 22.91 -24.14
N SER A 38 43.87 22.26 -24.24
CA SER A 38 43.61 21.05 -25.05
C SER A 38 42.18 20.57 -24.74
N ASP A 39 41.24 20.77 -25.65
CA ASP A 39 40.91 19.93 -26.80
C ASP A 39 39.88 18.82 -26.48
N THR A 40 38.70 19.01 -27.09
CA THR A 40 37.84 17.97 -27.69
C THR A 40 37.41 16.75 -26.85
N SER A 41 36.18 16.79 -26.36
CA SER A 41 35.11 15.91 -26.88
C SER A 41 33.77 16.30 -26.26
N ASP A 42 33.03 17.07 -27.05
CA ASP A 42 31.60 17.33 -26.88
C ASP A 42 30.88 15.99 -27.14
N SER A 43 30.66 15.19 -26.11
CA SER A 43 29.71 14.09 -26.16
C SER A 43 28.38 14.63 -25.67
N THR A 44 27.68 15.30 -26.57
CA THR A 44 26.23 15.46 -26.48
C THR A 44 25.63 14.06 -26.53
N GLY A 45 25.44 13.48 -25.34
CA GLY A 45 24.56 12.33 -25.16
C GLY A 45 23.19 12.77 -25.60
N ALA A 46 22.86 12.49 -26.86
CA ALA A 46 21.53 12.67 -27.38
C ALA A 46 20.61 11.73 -26.62
N ASP A 47 19.77 12.32 -25.77
CA ASP A 47 18.49 11.73 -25.37
C ASP A 47 17.82 11.23 -26.65
N THR A 48 17.78 9.92 -26.81
CA THR A 48 17.09 9.23 -27.90
C THR A 48 15.74 8.74 -27.41
N ASP A 49 15.02 9.58 -26.67
CA ASP A 49 13.57 9.44 -26.47
C ASP A 49 12.84 10.04 -27.67
N GLY A 50 13.15 9.53 -28.87
CA GLY A 50 12.22 9.65 -29.98
C GLY A 50 10.96 8.83 -29.66
N PRO A 51 9.78 9.20 -30.17
CA PRO A 51 8.59 8.35 -30.03
C PRO A 51 8.96 6.97 -30.55
N ASP A 52 8.85 5.97 -29.67
CA ASP A 52 9.13 4.59 -30.06
C ASP A 52 8.22 4.27 -31.24
N ALA A 53 8.81 3.93 -32.39
CA ALA A 53 8.07 3.56 -33.60
C ALA A 53 7.14 2.35 -33.37
N SER A 54 7.22 1.74 -32.18
CA SER A 54 6.42 0.61 -31.67
C SER A 54 4.99 0.96 -31.27
N CYS A 55 4.61 2.23 -31.12
CA CYS A 55 3.26 2.58 -30.66
C CYS A 55 2.20 2.64 -31.78
N GLU A 56 2.60 2.60 -33.05
CA GLU A 56 1.64 2.61 -34.17
C GLU A 56 0.87 1.27 -34.23
N GLY A 57 -0.43 1.32 -33.96
CA GLY A 57 -1.30 0.14 -33.97
C GLY A 57 -1.36 -0.63 -32.64
N LEU A 58 -0.68 -0.15 -31.60
CA LEU A 58 -0.80 -0.71 -30.26
C LEU A 58 -2.22 -0.54 -29.73
N GLN A 59 -2.88 -1.65 -29.41
CA GLN A 59 -4.20 -1.65 -28.78
C GLN A 59 -4.05 -2.14 -27.36
N LEU A 60 -4.28 -1.24 -26.40
CA LEU A 60 -4.41 -1.64 -25.01
C LEU A 60 -5.71 -2.44 -24.85
N PRO A 61 -5.69 -3.58 -24.14
CA PRO A 61 -6.92 -4.30 -23.86
C PRO A 61 -7.89 -3.37 -23.14
N MET A 62 -9.16 -3.37 -23.56
CA MET A 62 -10.20 -2.65 -22.81
C MET A 62 -10.53 -3.43 -21.54
N LEU A 63 -10.68 -2.73 -20.42
CA LEU A 63 -11.16 -3.34 -19.20
C LEU A 63 -12.67 -3.60 -19.35
N ASP A 64 -13.08 -4.86 -19.36
CA ASP A 64 -14.48 -5.27 -19.32
C ASP A 64 -14.79 -5.93 -17.98
N GLU A 65 -15.65 -5.28 -17.19
CA GLU A 65 -16.10 -5.78 -15.89
C GLU A 65 -17.58 -6.15 -15.92
N SER A 66 -18.23 -6.15 -17.09
CA SER A 66 -19.66 -6.44 -17.21
C SER A 66 -20.05 -7.87 -16.82
N SER A 67 -19.08 -8.79 -16.84
CA SER A 67 -19.24 -10.17 -16.39
C SER A 67 -18.75 -10.41 -14.96
N CYS A 68 -18.29 -9.38 -14.24
CA CYS A 68 -17.93 -9.52 -12.84
C CYS A 68 -19.18 -9.84 -12.02
N ALA A 69 -19.12 -10.95 -11.29
CA ALA A 69 -20.18 -11.41 -10.42
C ALA A 69 -19.54 -12.08 -9.19
N PRO A 70 -20.15 -11.96 -8.01
CA PRO A 70 -19.77 -12.73 -6.83
C PRO A 70 -19.86 -14.24 -7.07
N LEU A 71 -19.06 -15.02 -6.34
CA LEU A 71 -19.32 -16.45 -6.20
C LEU A 71 -20.63 -16.66 -5.44
N GLY A 72 -21.30 -17.80 -5.66
CA GLY A 72 -22.56 -18.12 -4.98
C GLY A 72 -22.44 -18.29 -3.46
N THR A 73 -21.21 -18.38 -2.95
CA THR A 73 -20.90 -18.42 -1.51
C THR A 73 -20.51 -17.04 -0.96
N ASP A 74 -20.20 -16.07 -1.80
CA ASP A 74 -19.74 -14.78 -1.31
C ASP A 74 -20.85 -14.07 -0.51
N TYR A 75 -20.43 -13.31 0.50
CA TYR A 75 -21.30 -12.35 1.16
C TYR A 75 -21.58 -11.18 0.19
N THR A 76 -22.84 -10.82 0.03
CA THR A 76 -23.30 -9.83 -0.95
C THR A 76 -24.24 -8.81 -0.32
N PRO A 77 -23.76 -7.99 0.64
CA PRO A 77 -24.61 -7.06 1.39
C PRO A 77 -25.24 -5.99 0.51
N ARG A 78 -24.66 -5.72 -0.66
CA ARG A 78 -25.20 -4.79 -1.65
C ARG A 78 -26.33 -5.39 -2.49
N ASP A 79 -26.42 -6.71 -2.60
CA ASP A 79 -27.51 -7.37 -3.32
C ASP A 79 -28.69 -7.59 -2.37
N MET A 80 -29.68 -6.70 -2.47
CA MET A 80 -30.92 -6.79 -1.70
C MET A 80 -30.71 -6.92 -0.18
N MET A 81 -29.67 -6.29 0.39
CA MET A 81 -29.33 -6.37 1.81
C MET A 81 -29.07 -7.81 2.27
N SER A 82 -28.20 -8.52 1.56
CA SER A 82 -27.87 -9.94 1.77
C SER A 82 -29.04 -10.91 1.60
N ALA A 83 -30.22 -10.45 1.15
CA ALA A 83 -31.40 -11.32 1.04
C ALA A 83 -31.26 -12.46 0.01
N ASN A 84 -30.21 -12.42 -0.81
CA ASN A 84 -29.94 -13.37 -1.89
C ASN A 84 -28.70 -14.23 -1.68
N ASP A 85 -27.92 -14.02 -0.60
CA ASP A 85 -26.79 -14.89 -0.28
C ASP A 85 -27.14 -15.94 0.80
N GLY A 86 -26.15 -16.75 1.16
CA GLY A 86 -26.30 -17.84 2.12
C GLY A 86 -25.89 -17.48 3.55
N TRP A 87 -25.59 -16.22 3.85
CA TRP A 87 -25.13 -15.80 5.17
C TRP A 87 -26.32 -15.56 6.12
N ASP A 88 -26.11 -15.87 7.40
CA ASP A 88 -27.09 -15.50 8.43
C ASP A 88 -27.08 -13.97 8.61
N ALA A 89 -28.25 -13.42 8.94
CA ALA A 89 -28.41 -11.98 9.08
C ALA A 89 -27.51 -11.40 10.18
N CYS A 90 -26.86 -10.28 9.88
CA CYS A 90 -25.85 -9.67 10.74
C CYS A 90 -25.83 -8.14 10.60
N VAL A 91 -25.02 -7.46 11.42
CA VAL A 91 -24.94 -6.00 11.43
C VAL A 91 -24.55 -5.36 10.10
N SER A 92 -23.88 -6.08 9.20
CA SER A 92 -23.36 -5.55 7.92
C SER A 92 -24.33 -5.65 6.73
N ASP A 93 -25.53 -6.20 6.93
CA ASP A 93 -26.53 -6.37 5.86
C ASP A 93 -27.08 -5.04 5.31
N ASP A 94 -26.88 -3.94 6.04
CA ASP A 94 -27.22 -2.59 5.56
C ASP A 94 -26.16 -2.01 4.60
N ALA A 95 -25.17 -2.83 4.20
CA ALA A 95 -24.02 -2.48 3.37
C ALA A 95 -23.12 -1.38 3.97
N ALA A 96 -23.22 -1.12 5.28
CA ALA A 96 -22.35 -0.21 6.00
C ALA A 96 -21.35 -0.96 6.91
N TYR A 97 -20.18 -0.36 7.10
CA TYR A 97 -19.21 -0.86 8.07
C TYR A 97 -19.57 -0.35 9.46
N HIS A 98 -19.72 -1.25 10.42
CA HIS A 98 -20.01 -0.95 11.82
C HIS A 98 -18.80 -1.31 12.68
N LEU A 99 -18.25 -0.33 13.40
CA LEU A 99 -17.09 -0.56 14.27
C LEU A 99 -17.37 -1.66 15.30
N VAL A 100 -16.39 -2.53 15.51
CA VAL A 100 -16.40 -3.50 16.60
C VAL A 100 -16.21 -2.80 17.94
N GLU A 101 -15.30 -1.83 18.02
CA GLU A 101 -14.98 -1.15 19.26
C GLU A 101 -14.85 0.38 19.10
N THR A 102 -13.68 0.85 18.66
CA THR A 102 -13.35 2.27 18.57
C THR A 102 -12.63 2.56 17.26
N THR A 103 -12.55 3.85 16.92
CA THR A 103 -11.83 4.33 15.74
C THR A 103 -10.38 3.80 15.74
N PRO A 104 -9.99 3.01 14.73
CA PRO A 104 -8.69 2.36 14.68
C PRO A 104 -7.59 3.34 14.27
N SER A 105 -6.39 3.15 14.83
CA SER A 105 -5.21 3.96 14.46
C SER A 105 -4.73 3.76 13.02
N SER A 106 -5.22 2.74 12.31
CA SER A 106 -4.90 2.52 10.89
C SER A 106 -5.41 3.66 9.99
N ILE A 107 -6.46 4.37 10.41
CA ILE A 107 -6.97 5.56 9.70
C ILE A 107 -5.90 6.65 9.63
N ALA A 108 -5.28 6.98 10.77
CA ALA A 108 -4.22 7.99 10.81
C ALA A 108 -3.00 7.61 9.96
N ARG A 109 -2.79 6.31 9.70
CA ARG A 109 -1.72 5.87 8.79
C ARG A 109 -2.10 6.13 7.34
N ALA A 110 -3.34 5.82 6.96
CA ALA A 110 -3.87 6.16 5.64
C ALA A 110 -3.83 7.67 5.39
N GLU A 111 -4.17 8.49 6.39
CA GLU A 111 -4.01 9.96 6.34
C GLU A 111 -2.54 10.36 6.15
N ALA A 112 -1.61 9.76 6.89
CA ALA A 112 -0.18 10.00 6.71
C ALA A 112 0.33 9.64 5.29
N TYR A 113 -0.26 8.62 4.64
CA TYR A 113 0.03 8.32 3.23
C TYR A 113 -0.42 9.47 2.32
N GLU A 114 -1.62 10.02 2.54
CA GLU A 114 -2.14 11.15 1.76
C GLU A 114 -1.28 12.41 1.95
N ASP A 115 -0.87 12.71 3.19
CA ASP A 115 -0.01 13.87 3.47
C ASP A 115 1.37 13.71 2.80
N ILE A 116 1.94 12.50 2.81
CA ILE A 116 3.19 12.21 2.09
C ILE A 116 2.99 12.29 0.57
N ALA A 117 1.85 11.84 0.06
CA ALA A 117 1.52 11.89 -1.36
C ALA A 117 1.48 13.33 -1.89
N ASP A 118 0.88 14.22 -1.12
CA ASP A 118 0.78 15.64 -1.43
C ASP A 118 2.17 16.31 -1.45
N LEU A 119 3.12 15.83 -0.65
CA LEU A 119 4.51 16.30 -0.67
C LEU A 119 5.31 15.72 -1.82
N LEU A 120 5.14 14.43 -2.14
CA LEU A 120 6.11 13.70 -2.95
C LEU A 120 5.70 13.40 -4.39
N TRP A 121 4.42 13.23 -4.71
CA TRP A 121 4.05 12.80 -6.08
C TRP A 121 2.77 13.40 -6.66
N ARG A 122 2.03 14.23 -5.91
CA ARG A 122 0.81 14.88 -6.42
C ARG A 122 1.00 16.33 -6.84
N ASN A 123 1.99 17.02 -6.29
CA ASN A 123 2.17 18.47 -6.47
C ASN A 123 3.42 18.83 -7.31
N GLY A 124 3.77 17.97 -8.27
CA GLY A 124 4.95 18.12 -9.13
C GLY A 124 6.19 17.46 -8.54
N THR A 125 7.36 17.74 -9.16
CA THR A 125 8.63 17.14 -8.76
C THR A 125 9.03 17.60 -7.36
N PRO A 126 9.25 16.68 -6.40
CA PRO A 126 9.51 17.05 -5.01
C PRO A 126 10.94 17.56 -4.79
N SER A 127 11.08 18.46 -3.82
CA SER A 127 12.36 18.99 -3.33
C SER A 127 12.96 18.13 -2.21
N LYS A 128 14.21 18.42 -1.82
CA LYS A 128 14.87 17.74 -0.69
C LYS A 128 14.15 18.01 0.63
N GLU A 129 13.60 19.21 0.76
CA GLU A 129 12.80 19.65 1.89
C GLU A 129 11.48 18.86 1.96
N ASP A 130 10.85 18.57 0.81
CA ASP A 130 9.64 17.74 0.75
C ASP A 130 9.92 16.31 1.22
N PHE A 131 11.05 15.71 0.82
CA PHE A 131 11.48 14.41 1.34
C PHE A 131 11.75 14.42 2.84
N THR A 132 12.28 15.52 3.37
CA THR A 132 12.50 15.66 4.81
C THR A 132 11.18 15.75 5.57
N ALA A 133 10.24 16.57 5.09
CA ALA A 133 8.91 16.68 5.68
C ALA A 133 8.12 15.37 5.60
N ALA A 134 8.18 14.68 4.46
CA ALA A 134 7.53 13.38 4.28
C ALA A 134 8.12 12.30 5.20
N ARG A 135 9.46 12.31 5.40
CA ARG A 135 10.12 11.40 6.34
C ARG A 135 9.70 11.66 7.78
N ASP A 136 9.53 12.93 8.17
CA ASP A 136 9.07 13.28 9.51
C ASP A 136 7.65 12.73 9.78
N ILE A 137 6.77 12.78 8.78
CA ILE A 137 5.42 12.16 8.84
C ILE A 137 5.53 10.64 8.95
N TYR A 138 6.35 10.00 8.11
CA TYR A 138 6.59 8.55 8.14
C TYR A 138 7.09 8.07 9.52
N ALA A 139 7.98 8.87 10.15
CA ALA A 139 8.66 8.54 11.40
C ALA A 139 7.88 8.90 12.68
N ILE A 140 6.63 9.36 12.57
CA ILE A 140 5.77 9.59 13.75
C ILE A 140 5.69 8.31 14.58
N ALA A 141 5.93 8.44 15.89
CA ALA A 141 5.88 7.31 16.83
C ALA A 141 4.52 6.59 16.77
N GLU A 142 4.55 5.26 16.70
CA GLU A 142 3.37 4.39 16.48
C GLU A 142 2.57 4.64 15.18
N GLY A 143 3.12 5.48 14.29
CA GLY A 143 2.56 5.85 12.99
C GLY A 143 2.81 4.82 11.89
N LEU A 144 2.99 5.30 10.66
CA LEU A 144 3.13 4.47 9.47
C LEU A 144 4.43 3.64 9.51
N GLY A 145 5.59 4.29 9.72
CA GLY A 145 6.88 3.60 9.70
C GLY A 145 7.02 2.53 10.77
N SER A 146 6.59 2.83 12.00
CA SER A 146 6.57 1.87 13.11
C SER A 146 5.87 0.57 12.72
N ARG A 147 4.72 0.61 12.02
CA ARG A 147 4.00 -0.60 11.58
C ARG A 147 4.66 -1.27 10.38
N LEU A 148 5.14 -0.50 9.42
CA LEU A 148 5.80 -1.03 8.23
C LEU A 148 7.02 -1.87 8.61
N GLU A 149 7.84 -1.38 9.55
CA GLU A 149 9.08 -2.03 10.03
C GLU A 149 8.89 -3.40 10.70
N ARG A 150 7.65 -3.77 11.02
CA ARG A 150 7.33 -5.07 11.63
C ARG A 150 6.22 -5.83 10.89
N ARG A 151 5.85 -5.38 9.69
CA ARG A 151 4.71 -5.95 8.97
C ARG A 151 5.06 -7.33 8.42
N GLU A 152 4.19 -8.28 8.75
CA GLU A 152 4.18 -9.61 8.16
C GLU A 152 3.26 -9.66 6.94
N ASP A 153 3.64 -10.48 5.98
CA ASP A 153 2.81 -10.90 4.86
C ASP A 153 2.29 -12.32 5.14
N LEU A 154 1.00 -12.41 5.54
CA LEU A 154 0.36 -13.67 5.91
C LEU A 154 0.07 -14.59 4.71
N HIS A 155 0.30 -14.14 3.48
CA HIS A 155 0.21 -15.03 2.31
C HIS A 155 1.36 -16.03 2.26
N TYR A 156 2.42 -15.83 3.05
CA TYR A 156 3.53 -16.76 3.17
C TYR A 156 3.41 -17.61 4.45
N PRO A 157 3.97 -18.83 4.44
CA PRO A 157 3.93 -19.73 5.59
C PRO A 157 4.38 -19.05 6.89
N GLU A 158 3.76 -19.45 7.99
CA GLU A 158 4.14 -18.99 9.32
C GLU A 158 5.59 -19.33 9.65
N ILE A 159 6.22 -18.47 10.44
CA ILE A 159 7.53 -18.77 11.02
C ILE A 159 7.35 -19.97 11.95
N PRO A 160 8.12 -21.06 11.79
CA PRO A 160 8.04 -22.21 12.69
C PRO A 160 8.33 -21.79 14.13
N MET A 161 7.52 -22.26 15.09
CA MET A 161 7.72 -21.96 16.52
C MET A 161 9.12 -22.32 17.04
N SER A 162 9.81 -23.27 16.41
CA SER A 162 11.21 -23.61 16.75
C SER A 162 12.20 -22.47 16.52
N ASP A 163 11.84 -21.51 15.67
CA ASP A 163 12.64 -20.34 15.31
C ASP A 163 12.14 -19.06 15.99
N TRP A 164 11.10 -19.15 16.83
CA TRP A 164 10.59 -17.98 17.56
C TRP A 164 11.55 -17.57 18.67
N ASP A 165 11.66 -16.26 18.87
CA ASP A 165 12.20 -15.72 20.12
C ASP A 165 11.09 -15.82 21.19
N PRO A 166 11.28 -16.61 22.26
CA PRO A 166 10.25 -16.83 23.28
C PRO A 166 9.94 -15.58 24.11
N VAL A 167 10.72 -14.50 24.01
CA VAL A 167 10.42 -13.22 24.69
C VAL A 167 9.68 -12.22 23.80
N VAL A 168 9.48 -12.54 22.53
CA VAL A 168 8.74 -11.71 21.56
C VAL A 168 7.34 -12.31 21.37
N ASP A 169 6.33 -11.45 21.28
CA ASP A 169 4.96 -11.91 21.04
C ASP A 169 4.87 -12.67 19.70
N PRO A 170 3.96 -13.67 19.59
CA PRO A 170 3.79 -14.46 18.36
C PRO A 170 3.57 -13.63 17.09
N ASP A 171 2.84 -12.51 17.20
CA ASP A 171 2.48 -11.62 16.08
C ASP A 171 3.56 -10.58 15.74
N LYS A 172 4.73 -10.67 16.39
CA LYS A 172 5.86 -9.72 16.27
C LYS A 172 7.18 -10.42 15.95
N GLN A 173 7.15 -11.67 15.55
CA GLN A 173 8.37 -12.45 15.30
C GLN A 173 9.25 -11.88 14.19
N CYS A 174 8.69 -11.08 13.26
CA CYS A 174 9.48 -10.34 12.26
C CYS A 174 10.25 -9.14 12.81
N THR A 175 10.12 -8.80 14.09
CA THR A 175 11.03 -7.85 14.75
C THR A 175 12.38 -8.49 15.13
N VAL A 176 12.47 -9.82 15.07
CA VAL A 176 13.69 -10.57 15.33
C VAL A 176 14.52 -10.64 14.05
N GLY A 177 15.73 -10.06 14.06
CA GLY A 177 16.57 -9.95 12.86
C GLY A 177 16.94 -11.29 12.20
N GLU A 178 17.06 -12.37 12.99
CA GLU A 178 17.26 -13.72 12.45
C GLU A 178 16.06 -14.20 11.63
N ASN A 179 14.84 -13.96 12.12
CA ASN A 179 13.61 -14.28 11.41
C ASN A 179 13.47 -13.45 10.13
N THR A 180 13.77 -12.16 10.17
CA THR A 180 13.78 -11.29 8.98
C THR A 180 14.70 -11.81 7.89
N THR A 181 15.87 -12.35 8.28
CA THR A 181 16.85 -12.91 7.34
C THR A 181 16.42 -14.27 6.80
N LYS A 182 15.84 -15.12 7.65
CA LYS A 182 15.47 -16.50 7.31
C LYS A 182 14.14 -16.59 6.55
N TYR A 183 13.22 -15.65 6.79
CA TYR A 183 11.87 -15.62 6.22
C TYR A 183 11.55 -14.26 5.57
N PRO A 184 12.31 -13.81 4.57
CA PRO A 184 12.18 -12.46 4.02
C PRO A 184 10.82 -12.18 3.37
N ASP A 185 10.16 -13.22 2.82
CA ASP A 185 8.83 -13.07 2.22
C ASP A 185 7.75 -12.89 3.28
N ARG A 186 7.77 -13.70 4.35
CA ARG A 186 6.88 -13.56 5.51
C ARG A 186 7.13 -12.25 6.24
N CYS A 187 8.39 -11.85 6.39
CA CYS A 187 8.80 -10.59 7.04
C CYS A 187 8.95 -9.44 6.04
N ALA A 188 8.00 -9.29 5.11
CA ALA A 188 8.05 -8.33 4.02
C ALA A 188 8.34 -6.88 4.47
N GLY A 189 7.76 -6.45 5.60
CA GLY A 189 8.01 -5.15 6.21
C GLY A 189 9.50 -4.85 6.41
N PRO A 190 10.15 -5.49 7.40
CA PRO A 190 11.57 -5.25 7.67
C PRO A 190 12.53 -5.77 6.59
N ALA A 191 12.19 -6.86 5.90
CA ALA A 191 13.12 -7.48 4.93
C ALA A 191 13.13 -6.79 3.57
N LYS A 192 12.01 -6.19 3.15
CA LYS A 192 11.83 -5.67 1.78
C LYS A 192 11.40 -4.21 1.76
N LEU A 193 10.34 -3.86 2.50
CA LEU A 193 9.74 -2.53 2.46
C LEU A 193 10.63 -1.47 3.14
N THR A 194 11.13 -1.76 4.34
CA THR A 194 11.97 -0.81 5.10
C THR A 194 13.23 -0.41 4.34
N PRO A 195 14.01 -1.32 3.71
CA PRO A 195 15.15 -0.94 2.87
C PRO A 195 14.74 0.00 1.73
N ILE A 196 13.70 -0.34 0.97
CA ILE A 196 13.21 0.48 -0.17
C ILE A 196 12.87 1.90 0.30
N VAL A 197 12.07 2.02 1.36
CA VAL A 197 11.61 3.31 1.87
C VAL A 197 12.77 4.12 2.45
N THR A 198 13.66 3.49 3.22
CA THR A 198 14.81 4.17 3.84
C THR A 198 15.79 4.69 2.80
N ASP A 199 16.11 3.88 1.80
CA ASP A 199 17.04 4.25 0.73
C ASP A 199 16.46 5.37 -0.15
N ALA A 200 15.18 5.28 -0.52
CA ALA A 200 14.51 6.30 -1.30
C ALA A 200 14.40 7.64 -0.54
N PHE A 201 14.05 7.63 0.75
CA PHE A 201 14.08 8.85 1.56
C PHE A 201 15.50 9.42 1.65
N ALA A 202 16.52 8.60 1.92
CA ALA A 202 17.89 9.06 2.04
C ALA A 202 18.40 9.72 0.74
N ALA A 203 18.13 9.10 -0.41
CA ALA A 203 18.51 9.64 -1.72
C ALA A 203 17.74 10.94 -2.06
N GLY A 204 16.44 10.99 -1.78
CA GLY A 204 15.64 12.21 -1.94
C GLY A 204 16.13 13.37 -1.06
N GLN A 205 16.46 13.10 0.21
CA GLN A 205 17.01 14.10 1.13
C GLN A 205 18.41 14.58 0.75
N SER A 206 19.25 13.71 0.19
CA SER A 206 20.59 14.08 -0.29
C SER A 206 20.55 14.80 -1.65
N GLY A 207 19.46 14.61 -2.42
CA GLY A 207 19.33 15.05 -3.81
C GLY A 207 20.13 14.20 -4.78
N GLU A 208 20.37 12.93 -4.44
CA GLU A 208 20.99 11.96 -5.32
C GLU A 208 19.93 11.34 -6.24
N GLY A 209 20.22 11.21 -7.54
CA GLY A 209 19.30 10.59 -8.50
C GLY A 209 18.06 11.44 -8.81
N ASP A 210 17.06 10.79 -9.40
CA ASP A 210 15.80 11.44 -9.79
C ASP A 210 14.78 11.42 -8.62
N PRO A 211 14.34 12.60 -8.13
CA PRO A 211 13.37 12.69 -7.04
C PRO A 211 12.02 12.02 -7.35
N ASP A 212 11.54 12.07 -8.59
CA ASP A 212 10.25 11.45 -8.96
C ASP A 212 10.35 9.91 -8.89
N ILE A 213 11.51 9.34 -9.23
CA ILE A 213 11.78 7.91 -9.08
C ILE A 213 11.77 7.50 -7.60
N HIS A 214 12.41 8.28 -6.71
CA HIS A 214 12.41 7.96 -5.28
C HIS A 214 11.01 8.06 -4.67
N ALA A 215 10.23 9.08 -5.06
CA ALA A 215 8.84 9.21 -4.65
C ALA A 215 7.99 8.01 -5.12
N ALA A 216 8.16 7.58 -6.36
CA ALA A 216 7.48 6.40 -6.90
C ALA A 216 7.80 5.10 -6.16
N ARG A 217 9.04 4.93 -5.68
CA ARG A 217 9.45 3.77 -4.88
C ARG A 217 8.79 3.77 -3.51
N ILE A 218 8.69 4.93 -2.86
CA ILE A 218 8.00 5.10 -1.57
C ILE A 218 6.50 4.80 -1.74
N ASP A 219 5.87 5.38 -2.77
CA ASP A 219 4.45 5.14 -3.11
C ASP A 219 4.17 3.64 -3.27
N ALA A 220 4.95 2.94 -4.11
CA ALA A 220 4.81 1.50 -4.33
C ALA A 220 4.95 0.68 -3.04
N ALA A 221 5.97 0.98 -2.23
CA ALA A 221 6.21 0.28 -0.96
C ALA A 221 5.08 0.50 0.05
N PHE A 222 4.52 1.71 0.12
CA PHE A 222 3.37 1.98 0.99
C PHE A 222 2.11 1.27 0.54
N LEU A 223 1.83 1.22 -0.77
CA LEU A 223 0.66 0.50 -1.27
C LEU A 223 0.78 -1.01 -1.08
N TRP A 224 1.98 -1.58 -1.21
CA TRP A 224 2.24 -2.96 -0.78
C TRP A 224 1.95 -3.13 0.73
N PHE A 225 2.45 -2.23 1.58
CA PHE A 225 2.16 -2.26 3.02
C PHE A 225 0.64 -2.24 3.31
N TYR A 226 -0.15 -1.38 2.66
CA TYR A 226 -1.60 -1.33 2.85
C TYR A 226 -2.27 -2.63 2.43
N TYR A 227 -1.90 -3.15 1.27
CA TYR A 227 -2.43 -4.41 0.74
C TYR A 227 -2.25 -5.58 1.73
N ILE A 228 -1.02 -5.82 2.23
CA ILE A 228 -0.78 -6.90 3.20
C ILE A 228 -1.34 -6.57 4.59
N SER A 229 -1.47 -5.30 4.96
CA SER A 229 -2.05 -4.89 6.25
C SER A 229 -3.55 -5.15 6.30
N THR A 230 -4.29 -4.85 5.23
CA THR A 230 -5.73 -5.16 5.16
C THR A 230 -5.97 -6.66 5.36
N TYR A 231 -5.23 -7.50 4.63
CA TYR A 231 -5.32 -8.95 4.76
C TYR A 231 -4.90 -9.48 6.15
N LYS A 232 -3.75 -9.02 6.67
CA LYS A 232 -3.25 -9.43 8.00
C LYS A 232 -4.25 -9.08 9.10
N GLU A 233 -4.80 -7.87 9.10
CA GLU A 233 -5.66 -7.41 10.19
C GLU A 233 -7.05 -8.07 10.14
N ALA A 234 -7.52 -8.49 8.96
CA ALA A 234 -8.70 -9.33 8.85
C ALA A 234 -8.47 -10.70 9.53
N ASN A 235 -7.27 -11.27 9.38
CA ASN A 235 -6.88 -12.49 10.10
C ASN A 235 -6.73 -12.26 11.60
N THR A 236 -5.99 -11.24 12.03
CA THR A 236 -5.77 -10.99 13.46
C THR A 236 -7.02 -10.53 14.17
N CYS A 237 -8.04 -10.04 13.44
CA CYS A 237 -9.38 -9.91 13.97
C CYS A 237 -9.89 -11.23 14.53
N ALA A 238 -9.69 -12.33 13.80
CA ALA A 238 -10.11 -13.68 14.15
C ALA A 238 -9.20 -14.35 15.18
N THR A 239 -7.89 -14.14 15.08
CA THR A 239 -6.88 -14.96 15.79
C THR A 239 -6.21 -14.26 16.97
N VAL A 240 -6.34 -12.94 17.10
CA VAL A 240 -5.66 -12.15 18.14
C VAL A 240 -6.63 -11.27 18.92
N VAL A 241 -7.32 -10.35 18.25
CA VAL A 241 -8.22 -9.39 18.92
C VAL A 241 -9.26 -8.81 17.96
N ALA A 242 -10.53 -8.83 18.37
CA ALA A 242 -11.65 -8.45 17.50
C ALA A 242 -11.59 -7.03 16.93
N LYS A 243 -10.96 -6.07 17.62
CA LYS A 243 -10.80 -4.70 17.11
C LYS A 243 -9.93 -4.61 15.85
N ASP A 244 -9.16 -5.65 15.51
CA ASP A 244 -8.35 -5.65 14.30
C ASP A 244 -9.23 -5.75 13.03
N CYS A 245 -10.51 -6.13 13.14
CA CYS A 245 -11.47 -5.95 12.06
C CYS A 245 -11.55 -4.47 11.65
N ASP A 246 -11.63 -3.57 12.64
CA ASP A 246 -11.63 -2.13 12.41
C ASP A 246 -10.29 -1.70 11.81
N SER A 247 -9.17 -2.26 12.27
CA SER A 247 -7.86 -2.01 11.68
C SER A 247 -7.81 -2.38 10.19
N SER A 248 -8.32 -3.54 9.79
CA SER A 248 -8.39 -3.99 8.39
C SER A 248 -9.17 -3.02 7.50
N TRP A 249 -10.38 -2.64 7.95
CA TRP A 249 -11.19 -1.62 7.28
C TRP A 249 -10.44 -0.29 7.18
N GLY A 250 -9.84 0.19 8.28
CA GLY A 250 -9.11 1.45 8.30
C GLY A 250 -7.86 1.46 7.41
N TYR A 251 -7.14 0.34 7.28
CA TYR A 251 -6.00 0.23 6.36
C TYR A 251 -6.44 0.30 4.90
N TYR A 252 -7.59 -0.29 4.56
CA TYR A 252 -8.08 -0.24 3.19
C TYR A 252 -8.70 1.13 2.85
N THR A 253 -9.69 1.56 3.63
CA THR A 253 -10.58 2.68 3.30
C THR A 253 -10.11 4.02 3.85
N GLY A 254 -9.16 4.02 4.78
CA GLY A 254 -8.84 5.20 5.60
C GLY A 254 -10.03 5.70 6.40
N GLY A 255 -10.91 4.80 6.84
CA GLY A 255 -12.05 5.14 7.69
C GLY A 255 -13.29 5.64 6.96
N ASN A 256 -13.31 5.51 5.63
CA ASN A 256 -14.41 5.98 4.79
C ASN A 256 -15.46 4.88 4.54
N GLY A 257 -16.66 5.31 4.12
CA GLY A 257 -17.68 4.43 3.55
C GLY A 257 -17.38 4.03 2.10
N ILE A 258 -18.23 3.19 1.52
CA ILE A 258 -18.08 2.63 0.15
C ILE A 258 -17.96 3.69 -0.95
N ASP A 259 -18.64 4.83 -0.84
CA ASP A 259 -18.52 5.92 -1.84
C ASP A 259 -17.22 6.73 -1.67
N GLY A 260 -16.47 6.47 -0.59
CA GLY A 260 -15.25 7.13 -0.16
C GLY A 260 -14.02 6.22 -0.26
N GLY A 261 -12.93 6.67 0.35
CA GLY A 261 -11.67 5.94 0.33
C GLY A 261 -10.49 6.84 0.00
N ILE A 262 -9.45 6.70 0.80
CA ILE A 262 -8.12 7.27 0.56
C ILE A 262 -7.09 6.13 0.42
N ALA A 263 -5.83 6.46 0.18
CA ALA A 263 -4.74 5.52 0.00
C ALA A 263 -5.08 4.42 -1.01
N LEU A 264 -4.98 3.15 -0.60
CA LEU A 264 -5.21 2.00 -1.46
C LEU A 264 -6.66 1.97 -2.01
N ALA A 265 -7.68 2.21 -1.18
CA ALA A 265 -9.07 2.24 -1.66
C ALA A 265 -9.31 3.34 -2.71
N GLY A 266 -8.74 4.53 -2.49
CA GLY A 266 -8.88 5.65 -3.44
C GLY A 266 -8.33 5.31 -4.83
N LEU A 267 -7.14 4.70 -4.87
CA LEU A 267 -6.50 4.28 -6.12
C LEU A 267 -7.23 3.11 -6.79
N ILE A 268 -7.63 2.09 -6.04
CA ILE A 268 -8.36 0.94 -6.59
C ILE A 268 -9.71 1.39 -7.13
N ARG A 269 -10.46 2.22 -6.41
CA ARG A 269 -11.76 2.72 -6.87
C ARG A 269 -11.63 3.57 -8.14
N ALA A 270 -10.57 4.36 -8.27
CA ALA A 270 -10.28 5.11 -9.48
C ALA A 270 -9.96 4.19 -10.68
N ALA A 271 -9.31 3.04 -10.42
CA ALA A 271 -8.96 2.06 -11.45
C ALA A 271 -10.13 1.12 -11.82
N SER A 272 -10.93 0.72 -10.83
CA SER A 272 -12.07 -0.19 -10.95
C SER A 272 -13.00 -0.04 -9.74
N VAL A 273 -14.17 0.56 -9.99
CA VAL A 273 -15.24 0.66 -8.98
C VAL A 273 -15.71 -0.73 -8.57
N GLU A 274 -15.75 -1.70 -9.50
CA GLU A 274 -16.20 -3.05 -9.18
C GLU A 274 -15.22 -3.76 -8.23
N SER A 275 -13.91 -3.71 -8.47
CA SER A 275 -12.94 -4.26 -7.52
C SER A 275 -13.01 -3.60 -6.15
N HIS A 276 -13.22 -2.28 -6.10
CA HIS A 276 -13.43 -1.58 -4.83
C HIS A 276 -14.66 -2.10 -4.09
N ASN A 277 -15.78 -2.26 -4.79
CA ASN A 277 -17.01 -2.79 -4.22
C ASN A 277 -16.84 -4.23 -3.71
N ARG A 278 -16.10 -5.08 -4.43
CA ARG A 278 -15.83 -6.46 -3.99
C ARG A 278 -14.93 -6.51 -2.75
N ILE A 279 -13.93 -5.63 -2.64
CA ILE A 279 -13.11 -5.53 -1.41
C ILE A 279 -13.98 -5.04 -0.25
N TRP A 280 -14.86 -4.07 -0.49
CA TRP A 280 -15.83 -3.62 0.51
C TRP A 280 -16.71 -4.76 0.99
N ASP A 281 -17.28 -5.57 0.08
CA ASP A 281 -18.08 -6.75 0.44
C ASP A 281 -17.26 -7.75 1.28
N GLY A 282 -15.99 -8.00 0.94
CA GLY A 282 -15.11 -8.87 1.72
C GLY A 282 -14.81 -8.34 3.12
N LEU A 283 -14.60 -7.03 3.28
CA LEU A 283 -14.47 -6.41 4.61
C LEU A 283 -15.74 -6.57 5.45
N LEU A 284 -16.90 -6.41 4.81
CA LEU A 284 -18.19 -6.63 5.46
C LEU A 284 -18.44 -8.11 5.77
N ALA A 285 -17.95 -9.05 4.97
CA ALA A 285 -18.03 -10.48 5.25
C ALA A 285 -17.29 -10.84 6.54
N VAL A 286 -16.06 -10.34 6.69
CA VAL A 286 -15.26 -10.53 7.92
C VAL A 286 -15.96 -9.88 9.13
N ARG A 287 -16.54 -8.68 8.94
CA ARG A 287 -17.29 -8.01 10.02
C ARG A 287 -18.59 -8.74 10.39
N CYS A 288 -19.31 -9.27 9.40
CA CYS A 288 -20.52 -10.05 9.56
C CYS A 288 -20.22 -11.33 10.35
N TRP A 289 -19.20 -12.08 9.94
CA TRP A 289 -18.71 -13.25 10.68
C TRP A 289 -18.41 -12.90 12.15
N ARG A 290 -17.73 -11.78 12.39
CA ARG A 290 -17.41 -11.34 13.76
C ARG A 290 -18.66 -11.00 14.58
N ASP A 291 -19.73 -10.53 13.94
CA ASP A 291 -21.02 -10.27 14.57
C ASP A 291 -21.74 -11.57 14.97
N LEU A 292 -21.77 -12.53 14.04
CA LEU A 292 -22.43 -13.82 14.20
C LEU A 292 -21.75 -14.68 15.27
N THR A 293 -20.44 -14.53 15.44
CA THR A 293 -19.64 -15.31 16.38
C THR A 293 -19.50 -14.68 17.76
N GLN A 294 -20.19 -13.56 18.03
CA GLN A 294 -20.14 -12.93 19.35
C GLN A 294 -20.95 -13.72 20.40
N ASP A 295 -20.48 -13.73 21.64
CA ASP A 295 -21.23 -14.22 22.80
C ASP A 295 -21.44 -13.08 23.80
N MET A 296 -22.64 -12.50 23.81
CA MET A 296 -23.01 -11.38 24.70
C MET A 296 -22.02 -10.21 24.67
N GLY A 297 -21.51 -9.86 23.49
CA GLY A 297 -20.52 -8.79 23.29
C GLY A 297 -19.07 -9.20 23.58
N THR A 298 -18.83 -10.48 23.88
CA THR A 298 -17.48 -11.06 23.85
C THR A 298 -17.22 -11.68 22.48
N TYR A 299 -15.97 -11.64 22.03
CA TYR A 299 -15.56 -12.13 20.72
C TYR A 299 -14.53 -13.24 20.89
N PRO A 300 -14.95 -14.52 20.88
CA PRO A 300 -14.03 -15.65 20.95
C PRO A 300 -13.05 -15.64 19.77
N LEU A 301 -11.87 -16.21 20.01
CA LEU A 301 -10.86 -16.43 18.98
C LEU A 301 -11.28 -17.59 18.07
N LEU A 302 -10.73 -17.61 16.86
CA LEU A 302 -11.09 -18.55 15.81
C LEU A 302 -10.97 -20.02 16.25
N ASP A 303 -9.94 -20.36 17.02
CA ASP A 303 -9.70 -21.72 17.50
C ASP A 303 -10.62 -22.16 18.65
N GLU A 304 -11.34 -21.22 19.25
CA GLU A 304 -12.35 -21.47 20.29
C GLU A 304 -13.74 -21.75 19.69
N LEU A 305 -13.94 -21.46 18.41
CA LEU A 305 -15.22 -21.56 17.72
C LEU A 305 -15.50 -22.96 17.13
N PRO A 306 -16.77 -23.33 16.93
CA PRO A 306 -17.16 -24.50 16.15
C PRO A 306 -16.57 -24.49 14.73
N ALA A 307 -16.34 -25.68 14.16
CA ALA A 307 -15.75 -25.81 12.82
C ALA A 307 -16.55 -25.07 11.73
N ALA A 308 -17.88 -25.04 11.80
CA ALA A 308 -18.71 -24.32 10.83
C ALA A 308 -18.44 -22.80 10.85
N ASP A 309 -18.20 -22.22 12.02
CA ASP A 309 -17.87 -20.81 12.15
C ASP A 309 -16.44 -20.52 11.70
N GLN A 310 -15.52 -21.47 11.86
CA GLN A 310 -14.18 -21.38 11.30
C GLN A 310 -14.19 -21.45 9.76
N GLU A 311 -15.02 -22.31 9.19
CA GLU A 311 -15.24 -22.41 7.74
C GLU A 311 -15.87 -21.11 7.19
N LEU A 312 -16.85 -20.54 7.89
CA LEU A 312 -17.46 -19.26 7.51
C LEU A 312 -16.45 -18.09 7.55
N PHE A 313 -15.56 -18.07 8.54
CA PHE A 313 -14.45 -17.12 8.56
C PHE A 313 -13.55 -17.29 7.33
N ALA A 314 -13.12 -18.52 7.07
CA ALA A 314 -12.24 -18.81 5.94
C ALA A 314 -12.87 -18.37 4.61
N GLN A 315 -14.18 -18.55 4.45
CA GLN A 315 -14.94 -18.10 3.29
C GLN A 315 -14.95 -16.57 3.15
N GLY A 316 -15.25 -15.82 4.21
CA GLY A 316 -15.24 -14.36 4.17
C GLY A 316 -13.83 -13.77 4.01
N TRP A 317 -12.83 -14.41 4.60
CA TRP A 317 -11.43 -13.98 4.50
C TRP A 317 -10.85 -14.26 3.10
N GLU A 318 -11.16 -15.41 2.51
CA GLU A 318 -10.82 -15.73 1.12
C GLU A 318 -11.50 -14.76 0.14
N GLN A 319 -12.79 -14.44 0.35
CA GLN A 319 -13.49 -13.45 -0.46
C GLN A 319 -12.77 -12.10 -0.44
N LEU A 320 -12.33 -11.64 0.75
CA LEU A 320 -11.55 -10.41 0.88
C LEU A 320 -10.21 -10.52 0.14
N ASP A 321 -9.50 -11.63 0.27
CA ASP A 321 -8.18 -11.80 -0.35
C ASP A 321 -8.24 -11.81 -1.88
N GLN A 322 -9.16 -12.58 -2.44
CA GLN A 322 -9.43 -12.62 -3.88
C GLN A 322 -9.77 -11.22 -4.43
N ALA A 323 -10.60 -10.46 -3.70
CA ALA A 323 -10.95 -9.10 -4.07
C ALA A 323 -9.74 -8.15 -3.97
N LEU A 324 -8.87 -8.31 -2.96
CA LEU A 324 -7.64 -7.54 -2.80
C LEU A 324 -6.65 -7.82 -3.93
N HIS A 325 -6.42 -9.08 -4.28
CA HIS A 325 -5.58 -9.48 -5.42
C HIS A 325 -6.04 -8.78 -6.71
N ARG A 326 -7.33 -8.89 -7.00
CA ARG A 326 -7.91 -8.27 -8.19
C ARG A 326 -7.78 -6.74 -8.13
N GLY A 327 -8.15 -6.12 -7.02
CA GLY A 327 -8.09 -4.67 -6.88
C GLY A 327 -6.66 -4.13 -7.05
N TYR A 328 -5.68 -4.80 -6.44
CA TYR A 328 -4.27 -4.46 -6.61
C TYR A 328 -3.83 -4.63 -8.07
N ALA A 329 -4.22 -5.72 -8.74
CA ALA A 329 -3.97 -5.92 -10.17
C ALA A 329 -4.57 -4.79 -11.03
N ARG A 330 -5.78 -4.29 -10.71
CA ARG A 330 -6.39 -3.16 -11.43
C ARG A 330 -5.64 -1.86 -11.24
N MET A 331 -5.12 -1.60 -10.04
CA MET A 331 -4.24 -0.46 -9.79
C MET A 331 -2.95 -0.54 -10.62
N LEU A 332 -2.29 -1.71 -10.65
CA LEU A 332 -1.09 -1.93 -11.48
C LEU A 332 -1.40 -1.72 -12.95
N ARG A 333 -2.49 -2.33 -13.45
CA ARG A 333 -2.96 -2.18 -14.83
C ARG A 333 -3.22 -0.74 -15.21
N ALA A 334 -3.83 0.06 -14.34
CA ALA A 334 -4.06 1.49 -14.57
C ALA A 334 -2.73 2.26 -14.69
N ARG A 335 -1.74 1.93 -13.85
CA ARG A 335 -0.38 2.48 -13.93
C ARG A 335 0.34 2.09 -15.22
N MET A 336 0.21 0.83 -15.65
CA MET A 336 0.76 0.32 -16.92
C MET A 336 0.15 1.01 -18.14
N ALA A 337 -1.16 1.27 -18.12
CA ALA A 337 -1.83 2.02 -19.18
C ALA A 337 -1.26 3.45 -19.29
N LYS A 338 -1.08 4.14 -18.15
CA LYS A 338 -0.46 5.47 -18.12
C LYS A 338 0.99 5.46 -18.60
N MET A 339 1.78 4.49 -18.16
CA MET A 339 3.14 4.29 -18.66
C MET A 339 3.19 4.11 -20.19
N THR A 340 2.23 3.37 -20.74
CA THR A 340 2.12 3.17 -22.19
C THR A 340 1.77 4.46 -22.91
N GLU A 341 0.79 5.23 -22.40
CA GLU A 341 0.43 6.55 -22.93
C GLU A 341 1.64 7.50 -22.94
N ASP A 342 2.43 7.52 -21.86
CA ASP A 342 3.61 8.37 -21.74
C ASP A 342 4.70 7.94 -22.72
N LYS A 343 5.02 6.64 -22.82
CA LYS A 343 5.97 6.13 -23.82
C LYS A 343 5.55 6.50 -25.25
N CYS A 344 4.27 6.34 -25.57
CA CYS A 344 3.77 6.63 -26.92
C CYS A 344 3.70 8.13 -27.26
N SER A 345 3.66 9.00 -26.24
CA SER A 345 3.70 10.44 -26.42
C SER A 345 5.12 11.03 -26.34
N GLY A 346 6.12 10.21 -26.02
CA GLY A 346 7.49 10.65 -25.76
C GLY A 346 7.67 11.36 -24.41
N ALA A 347 6.72 11.18 -23.48
CA ALA A 347 6.85 11.62 -22.10
C ALA A 347 7.68 10.62 -21.28
N GLY A 348 8.31 11.11 -20.21
CA GLY A 348 9.12 10.27 -19.33
C GLY A 348 8.29 9.18 -18.64
N SER A 349 8.71 7.92 -18.78
CA SER A 349 8.00 6.75 -18.23
C SER A 349 8.74 6.04 -17.09
N ALA A 350 9.95 6.50 -16.75
CA ALA A 350 10.81 5.88 -15.75
C ALA A 350 10.17 5.86 -14.35
N THR A 351 9.45 6.92 -13.98
CA THR A 351 8.72 7.02 -12.71
C THR A 351 7.65 5.94 -12.57
N HIS A 352 6.88 5.69 -13.64
CA HIS A 352 5.91 4.60 -13.66
C HIS A 352 6.59 3.23 -13.55
N TRP A 353 7.72 3.04 -14.22
CA TRP A 353 8.46 1.79 -14.16
C TRP A 353 9.05 1.52 -12.77
N ALA A 354 9.65 2.53 -12.14
CA ALA A 354 10.20 2.42 -10.79
C ALA A 354 9.13 2.00 -9.75
N PHE A 355 7.90 2.49 -9.92
CA PHE A 355 6.75 2.03 -9.14
C PHE A 355 6.42 0.55 -9.42
N LEU A 356 6.29 0.19 -10.70
CA LEU A 356 5.88 -1.15 -11.13
C LEU A 356 6.90 -2.24 -10.78
N GLN A 357 8.19 -1.93 -10.74
CA GLN A 357 9.23 -2.87 -10.32
C GLN A 357 9.11 -3.29 -8.85
N ILE A 358 8.46 -2.49 -8.00
CA ILE A 358 8.20 -2.81 -6.60
C ILE A 358 6.80 -3.39 -6.43
N ALA A 359 5.79 -2.73 -6.99
CA ALA A 359 4.39 -3.11 -6.80
C ALA A 359 4.01 -4.35 -7.63
N GLY A 360 4.56 -4.53 -8.83
CA GLY A 360 4.27 -5.66 -9.72
C GLY A 360 4.52 -7.03 -9.07
N PRO A 361 5.74 -7.30 -8.56
CA PRO A 361 6.10 -8.60 -7.97
C PRO A 361 5.28 -9.01 -6.73
N VAL A 362 4.52 -8.09 -6.12
CA VAL A 362 3.63 -8.40 -4.98
C VAL A 362 2.65 -9.52 -5.31
N LEU A 363 2.21 -9.60 -6.57
CA LEU A 363 1.25 -10.59 -7.05
C LEU A 363 1.89 -11.88 -7.60
N ASP A 364 3.22 -11.99 -7.66
CA ASP A 364 3.91 -13.13 -8.30
C ASP A 364 3.58 -14.47 -7.62
N ARG A 365 3.49 -14.48 -6.28
CA ARG A 365 3.12 -15.69 -5.52
C ARG A 365 1.73 -16.15 -5.92
N GLU A 366 0.74 -15.26 -5.87
CA GLU A 366 -0.64 -15.60 -6.20
C GLU A 366 -0.78 -16.01 -7.67
N ALA A 367 -0.09 -15.32 -8.58
CA ALA A 367 -0.06 -15.67 -10.00
C ALA A 367 0.46 -17.11 -10.21
N ALA A 368 1.48 -17.51 -9.45
CA ALA A 368 2.01 -18.87 -9.47
C ALA A 368 1.05 -19.89 -8.83
N GLU A 369 0.40 -19.55 -7.72
CA GLU A 369 -0.56 -20.41 -7.01
C GLU A 369 -1.80 -20.72 -7.85
N ARG A 370 -2.30 -19.73 -8.62
CA ARG A 370 -3.37 -19.95 -9.61
C ARG A 370 -2.97 -20.86 -10.77
N GLY A 371 -1.67 -21.08 -10.99
CA GLY A 371 -1.17 -21.90 -12.08
C GLY A 371 -1.46 -21.34 -13.48
N ALA A 372 -1.63 -20.02 -13.59
CA ALA A 372 -1.92 -19.37 -14.86
C ALA A 372 -0.69 -19.42 -15.80
N PRO A 373 -0.85 -19.81 -17.08
CA PRO A 373 0.26 -19.93 -18.01
C PRO A 373 0.98 -18.61 -18.29
N GLU A 374 0.34 -17.47 -18.02
CA GLU A 374 0.88 -16.12 -18.18
C GLU A 374 1.78 -15.69 -17.01
N ALA A 375 1.72 -16.37 -15.85
CA ALA A 375 2.48 -15.97 -14.65
C ALA A 375 4.00 -15.85 -14.88
N PRO A 376 4.67 -16.77 -15.60
CA PRO A 376 6.10 -16.63 -15.90
C PRO A 376 6.42 -15.39 -16.76
N SER A 377 5.55 -15.06 -17.73
CA SER A 377 5.74 -13.88 -18.58
C SER A 377 5.56 -12.59 -17.78
N LEU A 378 4.57 -12.54 -16.88
CA LEU A 378 4.36 -11.40 -16.01
C LEU A 378 5.56 -11.18 -15.07
N LYS A 379 6.08 -12.25 -14.47
CA LYS A 379 7.29 -12.19 -13.66
C LYS A 379 8.50 -11.68 -14.45
N ALA A 380 8.70 -12.22 -15.66
CA ALA A 380 9.80 -11.81 -16.52
C ALA A 380 9.72 -10.33 -16.92
N LEU A 381 8.52 -9.76 -17.05
CA LEU A 381 8.33 -8.34 -17.30
C LEU A 381 8.93 -7.49 -16.17
N TRP A 382 8.66 -7.83 -14.92
CA TRP A 382 9.15 -7.06 -13.75
C TRP A 382 10.67 -7.04 -13.63
N GLU A 383 11.33 -8.04 -14.19
CA GLU A 383 12.79 -8.18 -14.20
C GLU A 383 13.45 -7.38 -15.35
N MET A 384 12.68 -6.75 -16.24
CA MET A 384 13.22 -5.96 -17.34
C MET A 384 13.80 -4.62 -16.87
N ASP A 385 14.94 -4.24 -17.42
CA ASP A 385 15.55 -2.92 -17.16
C ASP A 385 14.75 -1.78 -17.82
N SER A 386 14.27 -1.99 -19.04
CA SER A 386 13.50 -1.01 -19.81
C SER A 386 12.52 -1.71 -20.76
N PRO A 387 11.27 -1.96 -20.32
CA PRO A 387 10.25 -2.59 -21.16
C PRO A 387 9.76 -1.64 -22.26
N THR A 388 9.44 -2.21 -23.43
CA THR A 388 8.79 -1.51 -24.53
C THR A 388 7.30 -1.29 -24.24
N ALA A 389 6.64 -0.45 -25.04
CA ALA A 389 5.18 -0.28 -24.94
C ALA A 389 4.41 -1.59 -25.20
N GLN A 390 4.94 -2.46 -26.08
CA GLN A 390 4.36 -3.78 -26.33
C GLN A 390 4.53 -4.72 -25.13
N ASP A 391 5.71 -4.74 -24.49
CA ASP A 391 5.94 -5.57 -23.30
C ASP A 391 4.96 -5.20 -22.17
N ILE A 392 4.70 -3.91 -22.00
CA ILE A 392 3.71 -3.42 -21.02
C ILE A 392 2.30 -3.84 -21.41
N ALA A 393 1.90 -3.74 -22.68
CA ALA A 393 0.59 -4.18 -23.13
C ALA A 393 0.39 -5.70 -22.94
N ASP A 394 1.42 -6.50 -23.22
CA ASP A 394 1.41 -7.95 -23.00
C ASP A 394 1.31 -8.28 -21.49
N GLY A 395 2.02 -7.54 -20.65
CA GLY A 395 1.90 -7.65 -19.20
C GLY A 395 0.51 -7.29 -18.67
N MET A 396 -0.14 -6.27 -19.24
CA MET A 396 -1.54 -5.94 -18.90
C MET A 396 -2.48 -7.09 -19.26
N ALA A 397 -2.31 -7.70 -20.43
CA ALA A 397 -3.10 -8.86 -20.83
C ALA A 397 -2.86 -10.06 -19.91
N ALA A 398 -1.61 -10.29 -19.49
CA ALA A 398 -1.26 -11.31 -18.49
C ALA A 398 -1.94 -11.05 -17.14
N LEU A 399 -1.88 -9.83 -16.61
CA LEU A 399 -2.61 -9.46 -15.38
C LEU A 399 -4.11 -9.71 -15.50
N ASP A 400 -4.72 -9.32 -16.62
CA ASP A 400 -6.14 -9.49 -16.87
C ASP A 400 -6.54 -10.99 -16.92
N ALA A 401 -5.67 -11.85 -17.45
CA ALA A 401 -5.87 -13.29 -17.51
C ALA A 401 -5.69 -13.99 -16.15
N ILE A 402 -4.69 -13.58 -15.35
CA ILE A 402 -4.37 -14.17 -14.05
C ILE A 402 -5.40 -13.75 -12.98
N PHE A 403 -5.82 -12.49 -13.03
CA PHE A 403 -6.74 -11.88 -12.06
C PHE A 403 -8.06 -11.49 -12.72
N PRO A 404 -8.84 -12.47 -13.23
CA PRO A 404 -10.10 -12.19 -13.90
C PRO A 404 -11.14 -11.62 -12.93
N CYS A 405 -12.27 -11.22 -13.48
CA CYS A 405 -13.51 -11.16 -12.71
C CYS A 405 -13.79 -12.54 -12.07
N GLY A 406 -14.00 -12.59 -10.76
CA GLY A 406 -14.29 -13.81 -10.01
C GLY A 406 -14.72 -13.47 -8.59
#